data_AF-A0A7C4QMA0-F1
#
_entry.id   AF-A0A7C4QMA0-F1
#
_cell.length_a   1.000
_cell.length_b   1.000
_cell.length_c   1.000
_cell.angle_alpha   90.00
_cell.angle_beta   90.00
_cell.angle_gamma   90.00
#
_symmetry.space_group_name_H-M   'P 1'
#
loop_
_entity.id
_entity.type
_entity.pdbx_description
1 polymer ?
#
loop_
_entity_poly.entity_id
_entity_poly.type
_entity_poly.pdbx_seq_one_letter_code
_entity_poly.pdbx_strand_id
1 'polypeptide(L)'
;MISCRPKTCRGCGQKLTGDDPTPLRHQVWELPEIQPIVTEYQRHRLTCPCCGETTCGELPPGVMTGQAGPRLVALVVLLMGCFRQSKRRVALFLEQVLNQPCSPGWVVKPQHQGTAALRPV
;
A
#
# COMPACT_ATOMS: atom_id res chain seq x y z
N MET A 1 -1.85 16.14 -19.19
CA MET A 1 -0.84 16.09 -20.27
C MET A 1 -0.14 17.43 -20.29
N ILE A 2 1.19 17.46 -20.37
CA ILE A 2 1.97 18.70 -20.48
C ILE A 2 2.31 18.88 -21.96
N SER A 3 1.96 20.03 -22.54
CA SER A 3 2.23 20.33 -23.95
C SER A 3 3.59 21.02 -24.10
N CYS A 4 4.51 20.38 -24.80
CA CYS A 4 5.88 20.89 -25.01
C CYS A 4 6.01 21.59 -26.38
N ARG A 5 5.26 22.68 -26.59
CA ARG A 5 5.33 23.44 -27.86
C ARG A 5 6.61 24.27 -27.95
N PRO A 6 7.33 24.25 -29.09
CA PRO A 6 8.47 25.14 -29.29
C PRO A 6 7.96 26.59 -29.40
N LYS A 7 8.53 27.50 -28.60
CA LYS A 7 8.18 28.93 -28.64
C LYS A 7 8.94 29.70 -29.72
N THR A 8 10.13 29.21 -30.09
CA THR A 8 11.05 29.86 -31.02
C THR A 8 11.72 28.85 -31.94
N CYS A 9 12.03 29.28 -33.16
CA CYS A 9 12.82 28.50 -34.08
C CYS A 9 14.24 28.31 -33.54
N ARG A 10 14.74 27.07 -33.55
CA ARG A 10 16.11 26.75 -33.09
C ARG A 10 17.21 27.38 -33.97
N GLY A 11 16.92 27.65 -35.24
CA GLY A 11 17.89 28.21 -36.19
C GLY A 11 17.99 29.73 -36.15
N CYS A 12 16.87 30.45 -36.30
CA CYS A 12 16.85 31.91 -36.43
C CYS A 12 16.25 32.65 -35.21
N GLY A 13 15.69 31.94 -34.22
CA GLY A 13 15.10 32.55 -33.02
C GLY A 13 13.70 33.15 -33.20
N GLN A 14 13.15 33.17 -34.41
CA GLN A 14 11.82 33.72 -34.68
C GLN A 14 10.72 32.98 -33.89
N LYS A 15 9.71 33.72 -33.41
CA LYS A 15 8.57 33.16 -32.68
C LYS A 15 7.77 32.18 -33.54
N LEU A 16 7.41 31.04 -32.97
CA LEU A 16 6.60 30.02 -33.63
C LEU A 16 5.16 30.02 -33.08
N THR A 17 4.20 29.84 -33.98
CA THR A 17 2.77 29.69 -33.67
C THR A 17 2.20 28.56 -34.52
N GLY A 18 1.25 27.79 -33.98
CA GLY A 18 0.60 26.70 -34.71
C GLY A 18 0.21 25.55 -33.80
N ASP A 19 -0.37 24.53 -34.42
CA ASP A 19 -0.70 23.26 -33.77
C ASP A 19 -0.20 22.10 -34.63
N ASP A 20 0.35 21.08 -33.97
CA ASP A 20 0.83 19.86 -34.62
C ASP A 20 -0.20 18.75 -34.32
N PRO A 21 -0.93 18.24 -35.33
CA PRO A 21 -1.94 17.20 -35.12
C PRO A 21 -1.33 15.83 -34.78
N THR A 22 -0.02 15.65 -34.97
CA THR A 22 0.69 14.37 -34.79
C THR A 22 1.96 14.53 -33.95
N PRO A 23 1.87 15.02 -32.70
CA PRO A 23 3.05 15.29 -31.90
C PRO A 23 3.75 13.99 -31.46
N LEU A 24 5.07 14.03 -31.36
CA LEU A 24 5.84 12.95 -30.74
C LEU A 24 5.45 12.79 -29.27
N ARG A 25 5.23 11.55 -28.84
CA ARG A 25 4.79 11.23 -27.48
C ARG A 25 5.98 10.80 -26.63
N HIS A 26 6.22 11.50 -25.53
CA HIS A 26 7.21 11.14 -24.52
C HIS A 26 6.51 10.96 -23.17
N GLN A 27 6.71 9.82 -22.53
CA GLN A 27 6.11 9.48 -21.24
C GLN A 27 7.22 9.19 -20.23
N VAL A 28 7.06 9.74 -19.04
CA VAL A 28 7.91 9.48 -17.88
C VAL A 28 7.05 8.81 -16.83
N TRP A 29 7.52 7.67 -16.32
CA TRP A 29 6.88 6.95 -15.21
C TRP A 29 7.67 7.25 -13.95
N GLU A 30 6.97 7.69 -12.91
CA GLU A 30 7.55 7.96 -11.59
C GLU A 30 6.68 7.31 -10.52
N LEU A 31 7.29 6.90 -9.41
CA LEU A 31 6.56 6.40 -8.26
C LEU A 31 6.22 7.57 -7.34
N PRO A 32 4.96 7.68 -6.88
CA PRO A 32 4.64 8.61 -5.82
C PRO A 32 5.30 8.16 -4.51
N GLU A 33 5.34 9.06 -3.53
CA GLU A 33 5.63 8.65 -2.16
C GLU A 33 4.60 7.62 -1.67
N ILE A 34 5.08 6.51 -1.12
CA ILE A 34 4.25 5.40 -0.66
C ILE A 34 4.11 5.48 0.86
N GLN A 35 2.89 5.75 1.34
CA GLN A 35 2.58 5.85 2.77
C GLN A 35 1.50 4.83 3.17
N PRO A 36 1.67 4.08 4.27
CA PRO A 36 0.67 3.13 4.72
C PRO A 36 -0.53 3.87 5.33
N ILE A 37 -1.74 3.35 5.07
CA ILE A 37 -2.94 3.80 5.78
C ILE A 37 -3.01 3.06 7.11
N VAL A 38 -2.84 3.78 8.21
CA VAL A 38 -2.86 3.23 9.57
C VAL A 38 -4.06 3.78 10.33
N THR A 39 -4.83 2.87 10.94
CA THR A 39 -5.88 3.22 11.89
C THR A 39 -5.54 2.57 13.22
N GLU A 40 -5.28 3.40 14.23
CA GLU A 40 -4.99 2.92 15.59
C GLU A 40 -6.28 2.82 16.40
N TYR A 41 -6.55 1.65 16.97
CA TYR A 41 -7.66 1.42 17.88
C TYR A 41 -7.15 1.30 19.31
N GLN A 42 -7.40 2.32 20.12
CA GLN A 42 -7.01 2.34 21.53
C GLN A 42 -8.07 1.65 22.38
N ARG A 43 -7.77 0.44 22.85
CA ARG A 43 -8.65 -0.34 23.72
C ARG A 43 -8.23 -0.12 25.17
N HIS A 44 -9.03 0.62 25.92
CA HIS A 44 -8.78 0.86 27.34
C HIS A 44 -9.35 -0.27 28.19
N ARG A 45 -8.64 -0.63 29.26
CA ARG A 45 -9.13 -1.51 30.32
C ARG A 45 -9.39 -0.68 31.56
N LEU A 46 -10.60 -0.76 32.11
CA LEU A 46 -11.00 -0.07 33.34
C LEU A 46 -11.44 -1.08 34.38
N THR A 47 -11.19 -0.77 35.64
CA THR A 47 -11.60 -1.58 36.79
C THR A 47 -12.85 -0.98 37.42
N CYS A 48 -13.88 -1.80 37.65
CA CYS A 48 -15.09 -1.38 38.32
C CYS A 48 -14.82 -1.12 39.81
N PRO A 49 -15.09 0.10 40.34
CA PRO A 49 -14.84 0.40 41.75
C PRO A 49 -15.82 -0.32 42.70
N CYS A 50 -16.94 -0.83 42.19
CA CYS A 50 -17.97 -1.51 42.99
C CYS A 50 -17.66 -3.00 43.19
N CYS A 51 -17.29 -3.73 42.14
CA CYS A 51 -17.09 -5.19 42.19
C CYS A 51 -15.66 -5.64 41.90
N GLY A 52 -14.74 -4.72 41.54
CA GLY A 52 -13.35 -5.04 41.21
C GLY A 52 -13.13 -5.67 39.84
N GLU A 53 -14.19 -5.97 39.08
CA GLU A 53 -14.08 -6.58 37.74
C GLU A 53 -13.36 -5.66 36.75
N THR A 54 -12.58 -6.24 35.83
CA THR A 54 -11.87 -5.45 34.80
C THR A 54 -12.49 -5.67 33.43
N THR A 55 -12.90 -4.59 32.78
CA THR A 55 -13.51 -4.64 31.45
C THR A 55 -12.64 -3.91 30.44
N CYS A 56 -12.40 -4.54 29.29
CA CYS A 56 -11.65 -3.94 28.18
C CYS A 56 -12.63 -3.52 27.08
N GLY A 57 -12.45 -2.33 26.51
CA GLY A 57 -13.24 -1.88 25.36
C GLY A 57 -13.14 -2.86 24.19
N GLU A 58 -14.24 -3.03 23.46
CA GLU A 58 -14.28 -3.88 22.26
C GLU A 58 -13.89 -3.08 21.01
N LEU A 59 -13.45 -3.78 19.97
CA LEU A 59 -13.27 -3.15 18.66
C LEU A 59 -14.64 -2.89 18.03
N PRO A 60 -14.81 -1.80 17.25
CA PRO A 60 -16.02 -1.57 16.49
C PRO A 60 -16.37 -2.76 15.56
N PRO A 61 -17.66 -3.03 15.31
CA PRO A 61 -18.06 -4.06 14.35
C PRO A 61 -17.40 -3.86 12.98
N GLY A 62 -16.90 -4.94 12.39
CA GLY A 62 -16.24 -4.92 11.08
C GLY A 62 -14.73 -4.63 11.11
N VAL A 63 -14.16 -4.25 12.26
CA VAL A 63 -12.70 -4.16 12.41
C VAL A 63 -12.10 -5.56 12.48
N MET A 64 -11.16 -5.85 11.61
CA MET A 64 -10.47 -7.14 11.61
C MET A 64 -9.64 -7.29 12.89
N THR A 65 -9.64 -8.47 13.50
CA THR A 65 -8.80 -8.80 14.66
C THR A 65 -7.31 -8.94 14.30
N GLY A 66 -6.96 -8.89 13.01
CA GLY A 66 -5.59 -8.91 12.50
C GLY A 66 -5.01 -7.52 12.26
N GLN A 67 -3.68 -7.45 12.20
CA GLN A 67 -2.94 -6.21 11.91
C GLN A 67 -2.76 -5.96 10.40
N ALA A 68 -3.36 -6.79 9.54
CA ALA A 68 -3.24 -6.70 8.10
C ALA A 68 -4.63 -6.59 7.46
N GLY A 69 -4.87 -5.50 6.74
CA GLY A 69 -6.08 -5.34 5.94
C GLY A 69 -6.07 -6.22 4.68
N PRO A 70 -7.22 -6.39 4.01
CA PRO A 70 -7.38 -7.32 2.90
C PRO A 70 -6.45 -7.02 1.71
N ARG A 71 -6.19 -5.74 1.41
CA ARG A 71 -5.26 -5.34 0.33
C ARG A 71 -3.81 -5.71 0.63
N LEU A 72 -3.38 -5.56 1.89
CA LEU A 72 -2.04 -5.94 2.32
C LEU A 72 -1.87 -7.47 2.29
N VAL A 73 -2.89 -8.20 2.73
CA VAL A 73 -2.93 -9.67 2.64
C VAL A 73 -2.82 -10.14 1.18
N ALA A 74 -3.60 -9.55 0.28
CA ALA A 74 -3.55 -9.88 -1.15
C ALA A 74 -2.16 -9.63 -1.76
N LEU A 75 -1.53 -8.50 -1.44
CA LEU A 75 -0.18 -8.19 -1.90
C LEU A 75 0.86 -9.18 -1.37
N VAL A 76 0.79 -9.56 -0.09
CA VAL A 76 1.67 -10.59 0.48
C VAL A 76 1.52 -11.91 -0.27
N VAL A 77 0.28 -12.36 -0.50
CA VAL A 77 0.04 -13.61 -1.25
C VAL A 77 0.52 -13.50 -2.69
N LEU A 78 0.36 -12.36 -3.34
CA LEU A 78 0.87 -12.13 -4.70
C LEU A 78 2.40 -12.23 -4.76
N LEU A 79 3.10 -11.56 -3.83
CA LEU A 79 4.56 -11.58 -3.72
C LEU A 79 5.10 -13.00 -3.47
N MET A 80 4.41 -13.78 -2.64
CA MET A 80 4.83 -15.15 -2.33
C MET A 80 4.43 -16.17 -3.39
N GLY A 81 3.20 -16.09 -3.90
CA GLY A 81 2.61 -17.07 -4.81
C GLY A 81 3.08 -16.87 -6.24
N CYS A 82 2.87 -15.67 -6.79
CA CYS A 82 3.19 -15.36 -8.18
C CYS A 82 4.67 -14.98 -8.35
N PHE A 83 5.19 -14.13 -7.47
CA PHE A 83 6.58 -13.67 -7.55
C PHE A 83 7.57 -14.54 -6.77
N ARG A 84 7.11 -15.63 -6.14
CA ARG A 84 7.94 -16.65 -5.46
C ARG A 84 8.91 -16.07 -4.41
N GLN A 85 8.56 -14.95 -3.78
CA GLN A 85 9.41 -14.33 -2.76
C GLN A 85 9.34 -15.09 -1.44
N SER A 86 10.49 -15.20 -0.76
CA SER A 86 10.55 -15.75 0.59
C SER A 86 9.90 -14.80 1.60
N LYS A 87 9.46 -15.32 2.75
CA LYS A 87 8.88 -14.50 3.83
C LYS A 87 9.81 -13.35 4.25
N ARG A 88 11.13 -13.59 4.23
CA ARG A 88 12.14 -12.57 4.53
C ARG A 88 12.21 -11.46 3.47
N ARG A 89 12.13 -11.81 2.19
CA ARG A 89 12.09 -10.82 1.10
C ARG A 89 10.79 -10.05 1.07
N VAL A 90 9.67 -10.70 1.39
CA VAL A 90 8.38 -10.01 1.54
C VAL A 90 8.45 -9.01 2.69
N ALA A 91 8.93 -9.42 3.88
CA ALA A 91 9.09 -8.50 5.00
C ALA A 91 9.97 -7.29 4.65
N LEU A 92 11.11 -7.53 3.99
CA LEU A 92 11.99 -6.47 3.49
C LEU A 92 11.26 -5.54 2.50
N PHE A 93 10.49 -6.08 1.55
CA PHE A 93 9.73 -5.28 0.60
C PHE A 93 8.70 -4.38 1.30
N LEU A 94 7.95 -4.94 2.25
CA LEU A 94 6.92 -4.21 2.99
C LEU A 94 7.54 -3.06 3.80
N GLU A 95 8.71 -3.29 4.40
CA GLU A 95 9.42 -2.26 5.15
C GLU A 95 10.03 -1.19 4.24
N GLN A 96 10.74 -1.59 3.18
CA GLN A 96 11.52 -0.66 2.36
C GLN A 96 10.69 0.09 1.31
N VAL A 97 9.59 -0.50 0.83
CA VAL A 97 8.77 0.08 -0.25
C VAL A 97 7.47 0.64 0.29
N LEU A 98 6.85 -0.03 1.28
CA LEU A 98 5.54 0.39 1.80
C LEU A 98 5.61 1.10 3.15
N ASN A 99 6.82 1.28 3.70
CA ASN A 99 7.03 1.85 5.03
C ASN A 99 6.22 1.13 6.13
N GLN A 100 5.99 -0.18 5.97
CA GLN A 100 5.25 -0.99 6.93
C GLN A 100 6.22 -1.86 7.74
N PRO A 101 6.38 -1.61 9.05
CA PRO A 101 7.23 -2.44 9.90
C PRO A 101 6.82 -3.90 9.84
N CYS A 102 7.72 -4.77 9.38
CA CYS A 102 7.37 -6.16 9.13
C CYS A 102 8.53 -7.09 9.49
N SER A 103 8.23 -8.14 10.26
CA SER A 103 9.17 -9.24 10.46
C SER A 103 8.82 -10.41 9.52
N PRO A 104 9.79 -11.28 9.17
CA PRO A 104 9.50 -12.48 8.40
C PRO A 104 8.49 -13.42 9.09
N GLY A 105 8.47 -13.42 10.43
CA GLY A 105 7.50 -14.20 11.22
C GLY A 105 6.08 -13.64 11.12
N TRP A 106 5.95 -12.31 11.06
CA TRP A 106 4.64 -11.68 10.90
C TRP A 106 3.98 -12.03 9.56
N VAL A 107 4.75 -12.12 8.47
CA VAL A 107 4.28 -12.49 7.11
C VAL A 107 3.49 -13.81 7.08
N VAL A 108 3.76 -14.72 8.02
CA VAL A 108 3.06 -16.00 8.15
C VAL A 108 1.55 -15.79 8.37
N LYS A 109 1.16 -14.80 9.17
CA LYS A 109 -0.25 -14.56 9.48
C LYS A 109 -1.05 -14.08 8.25
N PRO A 110 -0.64 -13.03 7.50
CA PRO A 110 -1.26 -12.68 6.23
C PRO A 110 -1.23 -13.82 5.20
N GLN A 111 -0.15 -14.62 5.15
CA GLN A 111 -0.09 -15.78 4.26
C GLN A 111 -1.23 -16.77 4.56
N HIS A 112 -1.43 -17.14 5.83
CA HIS A 112 -2.51 -18.05 6.23
C HIS A 112 -3.89 -17.45 5.95
N GLN A 113 -4.09 -16.17 6.25
CA GLN A 113 -5.35 -15.46 5.96
C GLN A 113 -5.69 -15.53 4.46
N GLY A 114 -4.74 -15.19 3.60
CA GLY A 114 -4.96 -15.23 2.17
C GLY A 114 -5.11 -16.64 1.61
N THR A 115 -4.37 -17.63 2.15
CA THR A 115 -4.54 -19.04 1.77
C THR A 115 -5.93 -19.55 2.12
N ALA A 116 -6.45 -19.20 3.30
CA ALA A 116 -7.80 -19.56 3.72
C ALA A 116 -8.86 -18.93 2.81
N ALA A 117 -8.69 -17.67 2.41
CA ALA A 117 -9.61 -16.96 1.52
C ALA A 117 -9.63 -17.51 0.08
N LEU A 118 -8.59 -18.22 -0.35
CA LEU A 118 -8.49 -18.82 -1.69
C LEU A 118 -8.93 -20.30 -1.73
N ARG A 119 -9.37 -20.88 -0.61
CA ARG A 119 -9.87 -22.26 -0.61
C ARG A 119 -11.16 -22.34 -1.44
N PRO A 120 -11.33 -23.40 -2.25
CA PRO A 120 -12.59 -23.61 -2.97
C PRO A 120 -13.75 -23.74 -1.98
N VAL A 121 -14.89 -23.18 -2.37
CA VAL A 121 -16.16 -23.21 -1.65
C VAL A 121 -16.86 -24.54 -1.89
#